data_AF-A0A811LMY1-F1
#
_entry.id   AF-A0A811LMY1-F1
#
_cell.length_a   1.000
_cell.length_b   1.000
_cell.length_c   1.000
_cell.angle_alpha   90.00
_cell.angle_beta   90.00
_cell.angle_gamma   90.00
#
_symmetry.space_group_name_H-M   'P 1'
#
loop_
_entity.id
_entity.type
_entity.pdbx_description
1 polymer ?
#
loop_
_entity_poly.entity_id
_entity_poly.type
_entity_poly.pdbx_seq_one_letter_code
_entity_poly.pdbx_strand_id
1 'polypeptide(L)'
;MRRLAILAALFAVAQPNAIRQFLDNKEDGGELYAVLVAGAPDYTNLFSETNVCLVYHILRKHGVKDENIITFAEDLAVNDSRSPWQGELRPRPDDPDVYQGCKITYREKDLSIENFERVLLGNDTTGGPILQSTSKDRVFMYHTSHGDDHIVQFGLDYLYTSKLQEILSSMQKNNKYKELFYQVEACYSGSMFDDWLTPEYNILAFTAASPTEEAIAICYAYNDDWFLISGKYSCQMQHFMEQKDLTIHALNEQYEYIKNNYDDSTVSRYGNLEIGREKTSAYEGAVVKDYGIIEPSSCEDYSISMQKADLYSLKHGLTVAEANKDVNRVTELNKELEKLYNLRHNTNRKIKDFVKKVTAQDGFELKNRGRARLSELKCYEQLGRTFHKHCYPEQQMRIGKINYDKLYDLCHSNGTTEELVRQLTMHCQN
;
A
#
# COMPACT_ATOMS: atom_id res chain seq x y z
N MET A 1 60.03 -6.92 -25.34
CA MET A 1 59.21 -6.05 -24.46
C MET A 1 57.74 -6.31 -24.75
N ARG A 2 56.98 -6.75 -23.73
CA ARG A 2 55.53 -6.52 -23.46
C ARG A 2 54.52 -6.88 -24.59
N ARG A 3 53.42 -7.61 -24.39
CA ARG A 3 52.71 -8.17 -23.23
C ARG A 3 51.72 -9.22 -23.79
N LEU A 4 51.67 -10.42 -23.22
CA LEU A 4 50.49 -11.29 -23.33
C LEU A 4 49.36 -10.67 -22.48
N ALA A 5 48.20 -10.45 -23.07
CA ALA A 5 46.98 -10.14 -22.33
C ALA A 5 46.31 -11.47 -21.92
N ILE A 6 46.28 -11.72 -20.62
CA ILE A 6 45.50 -12.82 -20.03
C ILE A 6 44.06 -12.33 -19.91
N LEU A 7 43.12 -12.97 -20.61
CA LEU A 7 41.71 -12.84 -20.31
C LEU A 7 41.47 -13.49 -18.94
N ALA A 8 41.23 -12.67 -17.92
CA ALA A 8 40.63 -13.14 -16.68
C ALA A 8 39.11 -13.17 -16.88
N ALA A 9 38.53 -14.36 -17.01
CA ALA A 9 37.10 -14.55 -16.83
C ALA A 9 36.76 -14.22 -15.37
N LEU A 10 36.06 -13.11 -15.16
CA LEU A 10 35.42 -12.80 -13.88
C LEU A 10 34.28 -13.80 -13.66
N PHE A 11 34.58 -14.91 -13.00
CA PHE A 11 33.54 -15.66 -12.30
C PHE A 11 33.14 -14.82 -11.09
N ALA A 12 31.92 -14.29 -11.11
CA ALA A 12 31.29 -13.74 -9.91
C ALA A 12 31.14 -14.88 -8.89
N VAL A 13 32.08 -14.94 -7.95
CA VAL A 13 31.97 -15.85 -6.80
C VAL A 13 30.91 -15.24 -5.89
N ALA A 14 29.70 -15.78 -5.91
CA ALA A 14 28.71 -15.52 -4.86
C ALA A 14 29.39 -15.76 -3.51
N GLN A 15 29.36 -14.78 -2.61
CA GLN A 15 30.13 -14.85 -1.38
C GLN A 15 29.65 -16.05 -0.53
N PRO A 16 30.56 -16.96 -0.11
CA PRO A 16 30.20 -18.17 0.64
C PRO A 16 29.39 -17.93 1.91
N ASN A 17 29.51 -16.74 2.52
CA ASN A 17 28.79 -16.38 3.74
C ASN A 17 27.30 -16.06 3.52
N ALA A 18 26.92 -15.45 2.38
CA ALA A 18 25.52 -15.14 2.10
C ALA A 18 24.68 -16.40 1.87
N ILE A 19 25.27 -17.38 1.16
CA ILE A 19 24.68 -18.71 0.99
C ILE A 19 24.57 -19.42 2.34
N ARG A 20 25.60 -19.32 3.19
CA ARG A 20 25.61 -19.97 4.50
C ARG A 20 24.56 -19.40 5.45
N GLN A 21 24.36 -18.09 5.48
CA GLN A 21 23.36 -17.45 6.33
C GLN A 21 21.91 -17.63 5.80
N PHE A 22 21.73 -17.71 4.48
CA PHE A 22 20.45 -18.16 3.90
C PHE A 22 20.15 -19.63 4.25
N LEU A 23 21.18 -20.48 4.29
CA LEU A 23 21.07 -21.84 4.79
C LEU A 23 20.83 -21.89 6.30
N ASP A 24 21.38 -20.96 7.10
CA ASP A 24 21.11 -20.84 8.54
C ASP A 24 19.66 -20.41 8.82
N ASN A 25 19.05 -19.54 7.99
CA ASN A 25 17.59 -19.29 8.05
C ASN A 25 16.77 -20.55 7.73
N LYS A 26 17.34 -21.45 6.92
CA LYS A 26 16.80 -22.79 6.67
C LYS A 26 17.07 -23.78 7.82
N GLU A 27 18.03 -23.51 8.71
CA GLU A 27 18.32 -24.36 9.89
C GLU A 27 17.19 -24.29 10.94
N ASP A 28 16.42 -23.19 11.00
CA ASP A 28 15.17 -23.11 11.80
C ASP A 28 14.02 -23.94 11.17
N GLY A 29 14.20 -24.45 9.95
CA GLY A 29 13.27 -25.34 9.26
C GLY A 29 11.99 -24.69 8.73
N GLY A 30 11.93 -23.36 8.67
CA GLY A 30 10.82 -22.58 8.11
C GLY A 30 11.11 -22.01 6.71
N GLU A 31 10.06 -21.67 5.99
CA GLU A 31 10.08 -21.00 4.68
C GLU A 31 9.65 -19.53 4.81
N LEU A 32 9.96 -18.73 3.80
CA LEU A 32 9.48 -17.35 3.67
C LEU A 32 8.33 -17.28 2.66
N TYR A 33 7.22 -16.70 3.09
CA TYR A 33 6.05 -16.40 2.26
C TYR A 33 5.85 -14.89 2.15
N ALA A 34 5.23 -14.46 1.04
CA ALA A 34 4.91 -13.06 0.82
C ALA A 34 3.48 -12.85 0.32
N VAL A 35 2.83 -11.79 0.79
CA VAL A 35 1.54 -11.31 0.30
C VAL A 35 1.64 -9.84 -0.08
N LEU A 36 1.42 -9.52 -1.35
CA LEU A 36 1.61 -8.19 -1.94
C LEU A 36 0.26 -7.65 -2.43
N VAL A 37 -0.09 -6.41 -2.05
CA VAL A 37 -1.40 -5.80 -2.34
C VAL A 37 -1.21 -4.45 -3.01
N ALA A 38 -1.70 -4.33 -4.24
CA ALA A 38 -1.91 -3.08 -4.95
C ALA A 38 -3.37 -2.69 -4.76
N GLY A 39 -3.60 -1.71 -3.89
CA GLY A 39 -4.96 -1.38 -3.46
C GLY A 39 -5.64 -0.28 -4.28
N ALA A 40 -4.95 0.40 -5.20
CA ALA A 40 -5.52 1.53 -5.94
C ALA A 40 -6.02 1.10 -7.34
N PRO A 41 -7.34 1.17 -7.63
CA PRO A 41 -7.96 0.46 -8.76
C PRO A 41 -8.15 1.28 -10.05
N ASP A 42 -7.46 2.41 -10.24
CA ASP A 42 -7.64 3.28 -11.41
C ASP A 42 -6.32 3.51 -12.13
N TYR A 43 -6.34 3.66 -13.46
CA TYR A 43 -5.14 3.87 -14.28
C TYR A 43 -4.32 5.11 -13.88
N THR A 44 -4.93 6.10 -13.23
CA THR A 44 -4.17 7.25 -12.68
C THR A 44 -3.29 6.86 -11.47
N ASN A 45 -3.47 5.63 -10.95
CA ASN A 45 -2.79 5.06 -9.80
C ASN A 45 -2.02 3.77 -10.13
N LEU A 46 -1.54 3.62 -11.37
CA LEU A 46 -0.69 2.50 -11.80
C LEU A 46 0.53 2.30 -10.90
N PHE A 47 0.98 3.34 -10.17
CA PHE A 47 2.05 3.25 -9.17
C PHE A 47 1.88 2.07 -8.20
N SER A 48 0.65 1.75 -7.79
CA SER A 48 0.41 0.69 -6.82
C SER A 48 0.75 -0.70 -7.38
N GLU A 49 0.36 -0.98 -8.62
CA GLU A 49 0.68 -2.23 -9.31
C GLU A 49 2.16 -2.28 -9.71
N THR A 50 2.71 -1.16 -10.19
CA THR A 50 4.14 -1.03 -10.49
C THR A 50 4.98 -1.37 -9.26
N ASN A 51 4.63 -0.83 -8.10
CA ASN A 51 5.29 -1.12 -6.82
C ASN A 51 5.19 -2.61 -6.43
N VAL A 52 4.00 -3.21 -6.55
CA VAL A 52 3.82 -4.65 -6.28
C VAL A 52 4.68 -5.49 -7.20
N CYS A 53 4.73 -5.17 -8.50
CA CYS A 53 5.53 -5.93 -9.45
C CYS A 53 7.04 -5.73 -9.24
N LEU A 54 7.49 -4.53 -8.90
CA LEU A 54 8.88 -4.30 -8.48
C LEU A 54 9.25 -5.16 -7.26
N VAL A 55 8.44 -5.11 -6.20
CA VAL A 55 8.69 -5.91 -4.99
C VAL A 55 8.63 -7.41 -5.29
N TYR A 56 7.71 -7.87 -6.14
CA TYR A 56 7.64 -9.25 -6.60
C TYR A 56 8.95 -9.72 -7.25
N HIS A 57 9.51 -8.91 -8.16
CA HIS A 57 10.77 -9.21 -8.84
C HIS A 57 11.95 -9.20 -7.88
N ILE A 58 12.01 -8.23 -6.96
CA ILE A 58 13.04 -8.14 -5.92
C ILE A 58 13.01 -9.39 -5.03
N LEU A 59 11.85 -9.80 -4.52
CA LEU A 59 11.72 -11.00 -3.68
C LEU A 59 12.18 -12.27 -4.41
N ARG A 60 11.83 -12.42 -5.69
CA ARG A 60 12.31 -13.53 -6.52
C ARG A 60 13.82 -13.52 -6.73
N LYS A 61 14.40 -12.35 -6.95
CA LYS A 61 15.86 -12.15 -7.02
C LYS A 61 16.53 -12.53 -5.71
N HIS A 62 15.83 -12.31 -4.60
CA HIS A 62 16.23 -12.69 -3.25
C HIS A 62 15.87 -14.14 -2.88
N GLY A 63 15.52 -14.97 -3.86
CA GLY A 63 15.34 -16.41 -3.67
C GLY A 63 13.99 -16.81 -3.05
N VAL A 64 13.05 -15.89 -2.86
CA VAL A 64 11.67 -16.24 -2.50
C VAL A 64 11.03 -16.95 -3.69
N LYS A 65 10.44 -18.12 -3.44
CA LYS A 65 9.86 -18.96 -4.49
C LYS A 65 8.57 -18.34 -5.03
N ASP A 66 8.33 -18.46 -6.34
CA ASP A 66 7.12 -17.93 -6.99
C ASP A 66 5.83 -18.48 -6.35
N GLU A 67 5.82 -19.76 -5.96
CA GLU A 67 4.68 -20.38 -5.28
C GLU A 67 4.41 -19.85 -3.86
N ASN A 68 5.38 -19.15 -3.25
CA ASN A 68 5.26 -18.56 -1.93
C ASN A 68 4.86 -17.07 -1.97
N ILE A 69 4.73 -16.47 -3.14
CA ILE A 69 4.36 -15.05 -3.31
C ILE A 69 2.94 -14.97 -3.87
N ILE A 70 2.04 -14.34 -3.12
CA ILE A 70 0.64 -14.13 -3.50
C ILE A 70 0.41 -12.64 -3.69
N THR A 71 -0.22 -12.27 -4.80
CA THR A 71 -0.39 -10.88 -5.25
C THR A 71 -1.86 -10.57 -5.48
N PHE A 72 -2.26 -9.37 -5.08
CA PHE A 72 -3.61 -8.81 -5.19
C PHE A 72 -3.50 -7.49 -5.96
N ALA A 73 -4.10 -7.41 -7.15
CA ALA A 73 -4.05 -6.20 -8.00
C ALA A 73 -5.19 -6.25 -9.03
N GLU A 74 -5.67 -5.11 -9.52
CA GLU A 74 -6.75 -5.06 -10.54
C GLU A 74 -6.30 -5.51 -11.93
N ASP A 75 -4.98 -5.60 -12.16
CA ASP A 75 -4.34 -5.92 -13.43
C ASP A 75 -4.62 -4.83 -14.50
N LEU A 76 -4.45 -3.57 -14.10
CA LEU A 76 -4.79 -2.39 -14.90
C LEU A 76 -3.96 -2.26 -16.18
N ALA A 77 -2.73 -2.80 -16.18
CA ALA A 77 -1.82 -2.75 -17.33
C ALA A 77 -2.47 -3.30 -18.62
N VAL A 78 -3.28 -4.36 -18.51
CA VAL A 78 -3.97 -5.01 -19.64
C VAL A 78 -5.47 -4.72 -19.68
N ASN A 79 -6.06 -4.35 -18.54
CA ASN A 79 -7.51 -4.21 -18.40
C ASN A 79 -8.02 -2.77 -18.59
N ASP A 80 -7.15 -1.74 -18.56
CA ASP A 80 -7.56 -0.36 -18.74
C ASP A 80 -6.97 0.26 -20.01
N SER A 81 -7.82 0.52 -21.02
CA SER A 81 -7.42 1.13 -22.29
C SER A 81 -6.88 2.57 -22.17
N ARG A 82 -7.01 3.19 -20.98
CA ARG A 82 -6.47 4.53 -20.68
C ARG A 82 -5.03 4.46 -20.17
N SER A 83 -4.50 3.27 -19.87
CA SER A 83 -3.09 3.12 -19.53
C SER A 83 -2.21 3.69 -20.67
N PRO A 84 -1.23 4.56 -20.36
CA PRO A 84 -0.34 5.15 -21.36
C PRO A 84 0.54 4.10 -22.06
N TRP A 85 0.79 2.96 -21.40
CA TRP A 85 1.56 1.84 -21.94
C TRP A 85 0.73 0.56 -21.83
N GLN A 86 -0.05 0.26 -22.86
CA GLN A 86 -0.90 -0.93 -22.89
C GLN A 86 -0.07 -2.21 -22.80
N GLY A 87 -0.37 -3.04 -21.79
CA GLY A 87 0.33 -4.29 -21.51
C GLY A 87 1.66 -4.14 -20.77
N GLU A 88 2.00 -2.93 -20.30
CA GLU A 88 3.26 -2.66 -19.61
C GLU A 88 3.02 -1.86 -18.31
N LEU A 89 3.84 -2.12 -17.30
CA LEU A 89 3.96 -1.30 -16.10
C LEU A 89 5.36 -0.72 -16.07
N ARG A 90 5.46 0.59 -16.24
CA ARG A 90 6.74 1.29 -16.25
C ARG A 90 6.80 2.26 -15.07
N PRO A 91 7.79 2.16 -14.17
CA PRO A 91 7.97 3.14 -13.12
C PRO A 91 8.19 4.54 -13.69
N ARG A 92 9.05 4.68 -14.70
CA ARG A 92 9.16 5.88 -15.53
C ARG A 92 9.03 5.51 -17.01
N PRO A 93 8.67 6.44 -17.89
CA PRO A 93 8.48 6.13 -19.31
C PRO A 93 9.64 5.39 -19.98
N ASP A 94 10.87 5.76 -19.61
CA ASP A 94 12.11 5.17 -20.14
C ASP A 94 12.60 3.95 -19.33
N ASP A 95 11.96 3.63 -18.19
CA ASP A 95 12.32 2.47 -17.40
C ASP A 95 11.87 1.16 -18.09
N PRO A 96 12.51 0.03 -17.80
CA PRO A 96 12.05 -1.27 -18.25
C PRO A 96 10.63 -1.58 -17.76
N ASP A 97 9.89 -2.34 -18.57
CA ASP A 97 8.61 -2.93 -18.14
C ASP A 97 8.82 -3.89 -16.97
N VAL A 98 8.05 -3.70 -15.90
CA VAL A 98 8.02 -4.58 -14.73
C VAL A 98 6.77 -5.47 -14.69
N TYR A 99 5.83 -5.30 -15.62
CA TYR A 99 4.68 -6.19 -15.74
C TYR A 99 5.09 -7.58 -16.21
N GLN A 100 5.99 -7.66 -17.20
CA GLN A 100 6.47 -8.94 -17.70
C GLN A 100 7.09 -9.79 -16.59
N GLY A 101 6.52 -10.99 -16.38
CA GLY A 101 6.98 -11.94 -15.37
C GLY A 101 6.42 -11.68 -13.97
N CYS A 102 5.75 -10.55 -13.73
CA CYS A 102 5.00 -10.31 -12.50
C CYS A 102 3.74 -11.18 -12.49
N LYS A 103 3.64 -12.10 -11.54
CA LYS A 103 2.47 -12.98 -11.44
C LYS A 103 1.43 -12.32 -10.56
N ILE A 104 0.37 -11.74 -11.14
CA ILE A 104 -0.82 -11.31 -10.39
C ILE A 104 -1.70 -12.55 -10.10
N THR A 105 -2.10 -12.76 -8.84
CA THR A 105 -2.84 -13.96 -8.41
C THR A 105 -4.33 -13.69 -8.31
N TYR A 106 -4.73 -12.66 -7.57
CA TYR A 106 -6.12 -12.25 -7.36
C TYR A 106 -6.38 -10.92 -8.07
N ARG A 107 -7.41 -10.89 -8.92
CA ARG A 107 -7.75 -9.76 -9.81
C ARG A 107 -9.23 -9.44 -9.78
N GLU A 108 -9.59 -8.21 -10.14
CA GLU A 108 -10.99 -7.79 -10.35
C GLU A 108 -11.90 -8.24 -9.19
N LYS A 109 -12.96 -9.00 -9.47
CA LYS A 109 -13.88 -9.55 -8.44
C LYS A 109 -13.19 -10.42 -7.39
N ASP A 110 -12.04 -11.03 -7.73
CA ASP A 110 -11.29 -11.90 -6.82
C ASP A 110 -10.34 -11.08 -5.92
N LEU A 111 -10.07 -9.81 -6.26
CA LEU A 111 -9.47 -8.79 -5.39
C LEU A 111 -10.52 -8.33 -4.36
N SER A 112 -10.74 -9.14 -3.33
CA SER A 112 -11.72 -8.87 -2.28
C SER A 112 -11.13 -9.10 -0.88
N ILE A 113 -11.69 -8.40 0.11
CA ILE A 113 -11.32 -8.57 1.52
C ILE A 113 -11.60 -10.00 1.99
N GLU A 114 -12.67 -10.63 1.50
CA GLU A 114 -13.01 -12.01 1.81
C GLU A 114 -11.95 -12.98 1.28
N ASN A 115 -11.47 -12.80 0.05
CA ASN A 115 -10.40 -13.62 -0.48
C ASN A 115 -9.07 -13.33 0.21
N PHE A 116 -8.78 -12.08 0.55
CA PHE A 116 -7.60 -11.71 1.34
C PHE A 116 -7.57 -12.44 2.69
N GLU A 117 -8.68 -12.41 3.44
CA GLU A 117 -8.83 -13.14 4.69
C GLU A 117 -8.64 -14.66 4.48
N ARG A 118 -9.31 -15.24 3.49
CA ARG A 118 -9.19 -16.69 3.19
C ARG A 118 -7.76 -17.07 2.84
N VAL A 119 -7.08 -16.28 2.02
CA VAL A 119 -5.68 -16.48 1.66
C VAL A 119 -4.80 -16.50 2.90
N LEU A 120 -4.90 -15.48 3.74
CA LEU A 120 -4.08 -15.34 4.95
C LEU A 120 -4.36 -16.43 5.99
N LEU A 121 -5.57 -16.96 6.03
CA LEU A 121 -5.94 -18.09 6.89
C LEU A 121 -5.64 -19.46 6.27
N GLY A 122 -5.16 -19.52 5.02
CA GLY A 122 -4.90 -20.76 4.31
C GLY A 122 -6.18 -21.57 4.02
N ASN A 123 -7.26 -20.89 3.67
CA ASN A 123 -8.54 -21.49 3.30
C ASN A 123 -8.66 -21.62 1.77
N ASP A 124 -8.68 -22.85 1.27
CA ASP A 124 -8.61 -23.21 -0.15
C ASP A 124 -9.90 -22.94 -0.95
N THR A 125 -10.96 -22.46 -0.30
CA THR A 125 -12.23 -22.13 -0.95
C THR A 125 -12.20 -20.88 -1.84
N THR A 126 -11.04 -20.22 -1.96
CA THR A 126 -10.85 -19.09 -2.88
C THR A 126 -10.82 -19.52 -4.35
N GLY A 127 -10.46 -20.78 -4.63
CA GLY A 127 -10.20 -21.25 -6.00
C GLY A 127 -8.84 -20.83 -6.57
N GLY A 128 -7.98 -20.20 -5.76
CA GLY A 128 -6.63 -19.76 -6.13
C GLY A 128 -5.56 -20.13 -5.09
N PRO A 129 -4.29 -19.74 -5.31
CA PRO A 129 -3.21 -19.91 -4.34
C PRO A 129 -3.53 -19.26 -2.99
N ILE A 130 -3.19 -19.96 -1.90
CA ILE A 130 -3.43 -19.53 -0.52
C ILE A 130 -2.14 -19.61 0.28
N LEU A 131 -2.09 -18.92 1.41
CA LEU A 131 -0.92 -18.96 2.28
C LEU A 131 -0.81 -20.34 2.95
N GLN A 132 0.32 -21.02 2.72
CA GLN A 132 0.61 -22.35 3.29
C GLN A 132 1.54 -22.27 4.51
N SER A 133 1.75 -21.07 5.05
CA SER A 133 2.63 -20.84 6.19
C SER A 133 2.07 -21.41 7.49
N THR A 134 3.00 -21.77 8.36
CA THR A 134 2.80 -22.42 9.66
C THR A 134 3.55 -21.66 10.76
N SER A 135 3.52 -22.14 11.99
CA SER A 135 4.24 -21.54 13.13
C SER A 135 5.76 -21.55 13.00
N LYS A 136 6.32 -22.17 11.96
CA LYS A 136 7.76 -22.16 11.67
C LYS A 136 8.15 -21.11 10.64
N ASP A 137 7.19 -20.63 9.86
CA ASP A 137 7.45 -19.86 8.66
C ASP A 137 7.37 -18.35 8.95
N ARG A 138 8.09 -17.54 8.17
CA ARG A 138 7.97 -16.08 8.22
C ARG A 138 7.09 -15.58 7.10
N VAL A 139 6.33 -14.54 7.37
CA VAL A 139 5.42 -13.93 6.38
C VAL A 139 5.79 -12.46 6.20
N PHE A 140 6.06 -12.07 4.96
CA PHE A 140 6.19 -10.67 4.57
C PHE A 140 4.91 -10.18 3.90
N MET A 141 4.41 -9.04 4.34
CA MET A 141 3.26 -8.39 3.74
C MET A 141 3.64 -7.01 3.27
N TYR A 142 3.18 -6.64 2.08
CA TYR A 142 3.36 -5.30 1.54
C TYR A 142 2.04 -4.81 0.94
N HIS A 143 1.59 -3.64 1.37
CA HIS A 143 0.38 -2.98 0.86
C HIS A 143 0.73 -1.59 0.37
N THR A 144 0.39 -1.27 -0.88
CA THR A 144 0.56 0.05 -1.46
C THR A 144 -0.75 0.55 -2.06
N SER A 145 -1.25 1.68 -1.55
CA SER A 145 -2.54 2.24 -1.96
C SER A 145 -2.74 3.66 -1.45
N HIS A 146 -3.94 4.22 -1.67
CA HIS A 146 -4.43 5.34 -0.89
C HIS A 146 -4.89 4.91 0.50
N GLY A 147 -5.02 5.86 1.42
CA GLY A 147 -5.51 5.63 2.77
C GLY A 147 -6.13 6.87 3.41
N ASP A 148 -6.81 6.64 4.51
CA ASP A 148 -7.35 7.64 5.42
C ASP A 148 -7.31 7.09 6.86
N ASP A 149 -7.80 7.86 7.83
CA ASP A 149 -7.84 7.46 9.22
C ASP A 149 -8.54 6.10 9.42
N HIS A 150 -7.80 5.13 9.95
CA HIS A 150 -8.19 3.75 10.21
C HIS A 150 -8.68 2.93 8.99
N ILE A 151 -8.34 3.34 7.77
CA ILE A 151 -8.80 2.68 6.54
C ILE A 151 -7.75 2.78 5.41
N VAL A 152 -7.52 1.69 4.68
CA VAL A 152 -6.72 1.69 3.45
C VAL A 152 -7.52 1.11 2.28
N GLN A 153 -7.25 1.58 1.07
CA GLN A 153 -7.93 1.13 -0.13
C GLN A 153 -7.49 -0.30 -0.50
N PHE A 154 -8.44 -1.14 -0.94
CA PHE A 154 -8.21 -2.54 -1.33
C PHE A 154 -9.00 -2.85 -2.61
N GLY A 155 -8.46 -2.39 -3.74
CA GLY A 155 -9.16 -2.44 -5.03
C GLY A 155 -10.41 -1.55 -4.98
N LEU A 156 -11.54 -2.12 -5.38
CA LEU A 156 -12.85 -1.48 -5.27
C LEU A 156 -13.44 -1.48 -3.83
N ASP A 157 -12.84 -2.16 -2.86
CA ASP A 157 -13.27 -2.12 -1.45
C ASP A 157 -12.24 -1.41 -0.56
N TYR A 158 -12.47 -1.48 0.75
CA TYR A 158 -11.63 -0.88 1.78
C TYR A 158 -11.32 -1.88 2.89
N LEU A 159 -10.05 -1.92 3.27
CA LEU A 159 -9.60 -2.63 4.46
C LEU A 159 -9.63 -1.69 5.65
N TYR A 160 -10.63 -1.86 6.51
CA TYR A 160 -10.75 -1.15 7.79
C TYR A 160 -9.84 -1.77 8.85
N THR A 161 -9.37 -0.94 9.79
CA THR A 161 -8.51 -1.38 10.91
C THR A 161 -9.16 -2.50 11.75
N SER A 162 -10.46 -2.42 12.03
CA SER A 162 -11.21 -3.48 12.72
C SER A 162 -11.08 -4.82 12.01
N LYS A 163 -11.26 -4.83 10.68
CA LYS A 163 -11.16 -6.05 9.88
C LYS A 163 -9.74 -6.57 9.79
N LEU A 164 -8.75 -5.69 9.62
CA LEU A 164 -7.33 -6.06 9.65
C LEU A 164 -6.95 -6.70 11.00
N GLN A 165 -7.38 -6.08 12.11
CA GLN A 165 -7.16 -6.60 13.46
C GLN A 165 -7.77 -8.00 13.63
N GLU A 166 -8.98 -8.23 13.13
CA GLU A 166 -9.63 -9.55 13.15
C GLU A 166 -8.84 -10.60 12.36
N ILE A 167 -8.38 -10.25 11.17
CA ILE A 167 -7.60 -11.16 10.30
C ILE A 167 -6.27 -11.51 10.98
N LEU A 168 -5.50 -10.51 11.42
CA LEU A 168 -4.19 -10.74 12.04
C LEU A 168 -4.31 -11.50 13.38
N SER A 169 -5.33 -11.19 14.19
CA SER A 169 -5.65 -11.98 15.39
C SER A 169 -5.96 -13.44 15.06
N SER A 170 -6.65 -13.67 13.95
CA SER A 170 -7.01 -15.02 13.50
C SER A 170 -5.79 -15.76 12.96
N MET A 171 -4.91 -15.10 12.21
CA MET A 171 -3.63 -15.68 11.77
C MET A 171 -2.77 -16.11 12.97
N GLN A 172 -2.62 -15.24 13.97
CA GLN A 172 -1.87 -15.53 15.21
C GLN A 172 -2.46 -16.74 15.94
N LYS A 173 -3.79 -16.75 16.20
CA LYS A 173 -4.48 -17.85 16.89
C LYS A 173 -4.38 -19.18 16.15
N ASN A 174 -4.32 -19.14 14.82
CA ASN A 174 -4.22 -20.32 13.96
C ASN A 174 -2.77 -20.66 13.60
N ASN A 175 -1.78 -20.08 14.30
CA ASN A 175 -0.36 -20.41 14.12
C ASN A 175 0.10 -20.30 12.67
N LYS A 176 -0.32 -19.23 11.97
CA LYS A 176 -0.03 -19.03 10.54
C LYS A 176 1.34 -18.44 10.26
N TYR A 177 2.11 -18.09 11.28
CA TYR A 177 3.47 -17.59 11.13
C TYR A 177 4.24 -17.75 12.46
N LYS A 178 5.57 -17.80 12.36
CA LYS A 178 6.52 -17.57 13.46
C LYS A 178 6.57 -16.08 13.79
N GLU A 179 6.90 -15.28 12.77
CA GLU A 179 6.97 -13.82 12.78
C GLU A 179 6.39 -13.29 11.45
N LEU A 180 5.78 -12.10 11.51
CA LEU A 180 5.24 -11.43 10.32
C LEU A 180 5.77 -9.99 10.26
N PHE A 181 6.24 -9.59 9.08
CA PHE A 181 6.68 -8.23 8.81
C PHE A 181 5.74 -7.58 7.80
N TYR A 182 5.10 -6.46 8.16
CA TYR A 182 4.11 -5.78 7.33
C TYR A 182 4.55 -4.35 7.00
N GLN A 183 4.78 -4.05 5.73
CA GLN A 183 5.03 -2.69 5.26
C GLN A 183 3.80 -2.11 4.55
N VAL A 184 3.41 -0.87 4.91
CA VAL A 184 2.23 -0.20 4.35
C VAL A 184 2.56 1.20 3.83
N GLU A 185 2.41 1.38 2.51
CA GLU A 185 2.42 2.67 1.81
C GLU A 185 0.98 3.16 1.62
N ALA A 186 0.54 4.05 2.51
CA ALA A 186 -0.72 4.78 2.38
C ALA A 186 -0.73 6.01 3.31
N CYS A 187 -1.55 7.01 2.99
CA CYS A 187 -1.84 8.10 3.92
C CYS A 187 -2.43 7.56 5.21
N TYR A 188 -2.08 8.16 6.35
CA TYR A 188 -2.55 7.78 7.67
C TYR A 188 -2.25 6.31 8.05
N SER A 189 -1.34 5.63 7.34
CA SER A 189 -1.08 4.19 7.48
C SER A 189 -0.72 3.75 8.91
N GLY A 190 -0.12 4.63 9.72
CA GLY A 190 0.10 4.37 11.14
C GLY A 190 -1.17 4.03 11.91
N SER A 191 -2.31 4.64 11.56
CA SER A 191 -3.62 4.40 12.21
C SER A 191 -4.11 2.95 12.04
N MET A 192 -3.58 2.19 11.08
CA MET A 192 -3.92 0.78 10.87
C MET A 192 -3.38 -0.13 11.99
N PHE A 193 -2.39 0.32 12.75
CA PHE A 193 -1.70 -0.49 13.77
C PHE A 193 -1.62 0.17 15.14
N ASP A 194 -1.80 1.49 15.18
CA ASP A 194 -1.73 2.25 16.42
C ASP A 194 -2.69 1.70 17.48
N ASP A 195 -2.29 1.81 18.74
CA ASP A 195 -3.04 1.39 19.93
C ASP A 195 -3.37 -0.11 20.11
N TRP A 196 -3.42 -0.94 19.06
CA TRP A 196 -3.90 -2.32 19.17
C TRP A 196 -2.85 -3.39 18.85
N LEU A 197 -1.87 -3.09 17.99
CA LEU A 197 -0.85 -4.06 17.61
C LEU A 197 0.22 -4.16 18.69
N THR A 198 0.07 -5.14 19.59
CA THR A 198 0.99 -5.36 20.71
C THR A 198 2.09 -6.39 20.36
N PRO A 199 3.19 -6.45 21.12
CA PRO A 199 4.29 -7.38 20.83
C PRO A 199 3.91 -8.86 20.79
N GLU A 200 2.84 -9.27 21.49
CA GLU A 200 2.37 -10.65 21.56
C GLU A 200 1.88 -11.19 20.20
N TYR A 201 1.56 -10.31 19.24
CA TYR A 201 1.20 -10.71 17.89
C TYR A 201 2.38 -11.30 17.12
N ASN A 202 3.64 -11.08 17.54
CA ASN A 202 4.85 -11.37 16.74
C ASN A 202 4.78 -10.77 15.33
N ILE A 203 4.27 -9.54 15.25
CA ILE A 203 4.20 -8.75 14.04
C ILE A 203 5.06 -7.51 14.23
N LEU A 204 5.91 -7.19 13.26
CA LEU A 204 6.49 -5.86 13.10
C LEU A 204 5.81 -5.18 11.92
N ALA A 205 5.30 -3.96 12.12
CA ALA A 205 4.72 -3.18 11.03
C ALA A 205 5.51 -1.89 10.82
N PHE A 206 5.85 -1.56 9.57
CA PHE A 206 6.36 -0.24 9.16
C PHE A 206 5.33 0.47 8.29
N THR A 207 5.20 1.78 8.46
CA THR A 207 4.21 2.59 7.75
C THR A 207 4.83 3.83 7.15
N ALA A 208 4.35 4.20 5.96
CA ALA A 208 4.78 5.38 5.24
C ALA A 208 4.33 6.72 5.84
N ALA A 209 3.43 6.69 6.81
CA ALA A 209 2.94 7.87 7.52
C ALA A 209 2.57 7.51 8.96
N SER A 210 2.63 8.50 9.85
CA SER A 210 2.02 8.41 11.18
C SER A 210 0.48 8.37 11.07
N PRO A 211 -0.24 8.13 12.19
CA PRO A 211 -1.70 8.08 12.18
C PRO A 211 -2.40 9.39 11.81
N THR A 212 -1.68 10.51 11.68
CA THR A 212 -2.26 11.86 11.55
C THR A 212 -1.83 12.62 10.30
N GLU A 213 -1.06 12.01 9.41
CA GLU A 213 -0.51 12.71 8.25
C GLU A 213 -0.69 11.94 6.94
N GLU A 214 -0.52 12.68 5.84
CA GLU A 214 -0.61 12.15 4.49
C GLU A 214 0.73 11.51 4.08
N ALA A 215 0.68 10.42 3.30
CA ALA A 215 1.86 9.86 2.64
C ALA A 215 2.16 10.63 1.35
N ILE A 216 3.35 10.44 0.82
CA ILE A 216 3.87 11.23 -0.29
C ILE A 216 4.01 10.36 -1.53
N ALA A 217 3.43 10.82 -2.62
CA ALA A 217 3.63 10.29 -3.95
C ALA A 217 4.84 10.94 -4.61
N ILE A 218 5.56 10.15 -5.39
CA ILE A 218 6.53 10.59 -6.38
C ILE A 218 5.82 10.65 -7.71
N CYS A 219 6.04 11.75 -8.43
CA CYS A 219 5.38 12.00 -9.70
C CYS A 219 6.36 12.43 -10.78
N TYR A 220 6.02 12.08 -12.01
CA TYR A 220 6.83 12.34 -13.19
C TYR A 220 5.98 12.95 -14.31
N ALA A 221 6.50 13.99 -14.95
CA ALA A 221 5.87 14.63 -16.10
C ALA A 221 6.29 13.93 -17.39
N TYR A 222 5.35 13.45 -18.18
CA TYR A 222 5.63 12.81 -19.47
C TYR A 222 4.54 13.15 -20.50
N ASN A 223 4.95 13.53 -21.72
CA ASN A 223 4.05 13.91 -22.82
C ASN A 223 2.89 14.80 -22.36
N ASP A 224 3.21 15.89 -21.65
CA ASP A 224 2.26 16.90 -21.15
C ASP A 224 1.30 16.43 -20.02
N ASP A 225 1.31 15.14 -19.68
CA ASP A 225 0.57 14.56 -18.56
C ASP A 225 1.50 14.31 -17.37
N TRP A 226 0.88 14.17 -16.20
CA TRP A 226 1.59 14.02 -14.93
C TRP A 226 1.16 12.72 -14.25
N PHE A 227 2.11 11.82 -14.07
CA PHE A 227 1.85 10.45 -13.60
C PHE A 227 2.38 10.27 -12.19
N LEU A 228 1.60 9.57 -11.36
CA LEU A 228 2.07 9.04 -10.11
C LEU A 228 2.87 7.78 -10.44
N ILE A 229 4.15 7.78 -10.09
CA ILE A 229 5.07 6.70 -10.46
C ILE A 229 5.39 5.76 -9.31
N SER A 230 5.38 6.28 -8.08
CA SER A 230 5.56 5.49 -6.84
C SER A 230 5.05 6.28 -5.63
N GLY A 231 4.88 5.62 -4.49
CA GLY A 231 4.97 6.29 -3.20
C GLY A 231 6.44 6.44 -2.78
N LYS A 232 6.79 7.52 -2.09
CA LYS A 232 8.19 7.82 -1.76
C LYS A 232 8.75 6.84 -0.73
N TYR A 233 7.94 6.39 0.23
CA TYR A 233 8.33 5.31 1.14
C TYR A 233 8.66 4.03 0.38
N SER A 234 7.81 3.64 -0.58
CA SER A 234 7.97 2.44 -1.40
C SER A 234 9.24 2.50 -2.24
N CYS A 235 9.52 3.67 -2.83
CA CYS A 235 10.74 3.88 -3.60
C CYS A 235 11.99 3.70 -2.72
N GLN A 236 12.01 4.31 -1.53
CA GLN A 236 13.14 4.19 -0.60
C GLN A 236 13.30 2.75 -0.04
N MET A 237 12.18 2.07 0.23
CA MET A 237 12.16 0.66 0.63
C MET A 237 12.76 -0.22 -0.47
N GLN A 238 12.28 -0.10 -1.70
CA GLN A 238 12.79 -0.84 -2.86
C GLN A 238 14.28 -0.54 -3.09
N HIS A 239 14.68 0.73 -3.03
CA HIS A 239 16.08 1.12 -3.17
C HIS A 239 16.97 0.47 -2.09
N PHE A 240 16.52 0.41 -0.84
CA PHE A 240 17.23 -0.33 0.21
C PHE A 240 17.37 -1.81 -0.13
N MET A 241 16.26 -2.45 -0.53
CA MET A 241 16.23 -3.87 -0.87
C MET A 241 17.21 -4.21 -1.99
N GLU A 242 17.36 -3.34 -2.98
CA GLU A 242 18.22 -3.59 -4.14
C GLU A 242 19.69 -3.22 -3.93
N GLN A 243 19.96 -2.21 -3.11
CA GLN A 243 21.32 -1.65 -2.95
C GLN A 243 22.06 -2.18 -1.72
N LYS A 244 21.35 -2.78 -0.76
CA LYS A 244 21.94 -3.24 0.50
C LYS A 244 22.01 -4.76 0.56
N ASP A 245 23.04 -5.27 1.22
CA ASP A 245 23.13 -6.69 1.54
C ASP A 245 22.21 -7.02 2.73
N LEU A 246 21.05 -7.61 2.42
CA LEU A 246 20.02 -7.94 3.41
C LEU A 246 20.45 -9.05 4.38
N THR A 247 21.57 -9.75 4.13
CA THR A 247 22.15 -10.72 5.08
C THR A 247 22.92 -10.03 6.21
N ILE A 248 23.36 -8.79 5.96
CA ILE A 248 24.15 -8.00 6.91
C ILE A 248 23.27 -6.99 7.63
N HIS A 249 22.33 -6.33 6.95
CA HIS A 249 21.51 -5.29 7.56
C HIS A 249 20.28 -5.85 8.27
N ALA A 250 19.94 -5.24 9.40
CA ALA A 250 18.72 -5.51 10.15
C ALA A 250 17.52 -4.70 9.64
N LEU A 251 16.30 -5.15 9.96
CA LEU A 251 15.07 -4.41 9.64
C LEU A 251 15.07 -2.99 10.23
N ASN A 252 15.64 -2.79 11.42
CA ASN A 252 15.80 -1.46 12.00
C ASN A 252 16.74 -0.56 11.17
N GLU A 253 17.75 -1.12 10.51
CA GLU A 253 18.60 -0.34 9.61
C GLU A 253 17.86 0.05 8.32
N GLN A 254 16.96 -0.80 7.82
CA GLN A 254 16.04 -0.44 6.73
C GLN A 254 15.10 0.69 7.16
N TYR A 255 14.49 0.59 8.35
CA TYR A 255 13.64 1.65 8.89
C TYR A 255 14.36 3.00 8.97
N GLU A 256 15.56 3.03 9.56
CA GLU A 256 16.34 4.27 9.66
C GLU A 256 16.79 4.77 8.28
N TYR A 257 17.10 3.86 7.34
CA TYR A 257 17.42 4.24 5.96
C TYR A 257 16.24 4.96 5.29
N ILE A 258 15.05 4.37 5.34
CA ILE A 258 13.86 4.98 4.72
C ILE A 258 13.56 6.32 5.39
N LYS A 259 13.54 6.35 6.73
CA LYS A 259 13.26 7.55 7.52
C LYS A 259 14.21 8.71 7.19
N ASN A 260 15.50 8.44 7.01
CA ASN A 260 16.50 9.48 6.70
C ASN A 260 16.44 9.97 5.23
N ASN A 261 15.69 9.30 4.36
CA ASN A 261 15.50 9.68 2.96
C ASN A 261 14.03 10.03 2.64
N TYR A 262 13.23 10.27 3.69
CA TYR A 262 11.80 10.52 3.62
C TYR A 262 11.37 11.53 4.70
N ASP A 263 11.74 12.80 4.50
CA ASP A 263 11.53 13.86 5.50
C ASP A 263 10.15 14.55 5.39
N ASP A 264 9.36 14.19 4.38
CA ASP A 264 8.08 14.84 4.05
C ASP A 264 6.88 14.29 4.85
N SER A 265 7.07 13.15 5.53
CA SER A 265 6.08 12.48 6.38
C SER A 265 6.81 11.52 7.34
N THR A 266 6.16 11.08 8.42
CA THR A 266 6.80 10.34 9.51
C THR A 266 6.68 8.84 9.30
N VAL A 267 7.79 8.20 8.88
CA VAL A 267 7.89 6.73 8.91
C VAL A 267 7.72 6.22 10.32
N SER A 268 6.75 5.33 10.53
CA SER A 268 6.41 4.82 11.86
C SER A 268 6.56 3.30 11.94
N ARG A 269 6.72 2.76 13.15
CA ARG A 269 6.84 1.32 13.40
C ARG A 269 6.03 0.87 14.61
N TYR A 270 5.41 -0.31 14.52
CA TYR A 270 4.43 -0.83 15.49
C TYR A 270 4.62 -2.32 15.77
N GLY A 271 4.01 -2.82 16.85
CA GLY A 271 4.05 -4.24 17.22
C GLY A 271 5.30 -4.64 17.99
N ASN A 272 5.85 -5.82 17.65
CA ASN A 272 7.03 -6.37 18.30
C ASN A 272 8.32 -5.76 17.72
N LEU A 273 8.81 -4.68 18.32
CA LEU A 273 10.01 -3.98 17.87
C LEU A 273 11.31 -4.79 17.99
N GLU A 274 11.30 -5.90 18.74
CA GLU A 274 12.47 -6.78 18.87
C GLU A 274 12.78 -7.50 17.55
N ILE A 275 11.75 -7.80 16.74
CA ILE A 275 11.90 -8.33 15.37
C ILE A 275 12.78 -7.40 14.52
N GLY A 276 12.75 -6.09 14.80
CA GLY A 276 13.56 -5.10 14.10
C GLY A 276 15.08 -5.35 14.19
N ARG A 277 15.55 -6.17 15.14
CA ARG A 277 16.97 -6.53 15.27
C ARG A 277 17.39 -7.70 14.38
N GLU A 278 16.44 -8.45 13.83
CA GLU A 278 16.71 -9.53 12.90
C GLU A 278 17.12 -9.01 11.53
N LYS A 279 17.82 -9.86 10.77
CA LYS A 279 18.30 -9.52 9.43
C LYS A 279 17.13 -9.38 8.48
N THR A 280 17.20 -8.36 7.62
CA THR A 280 16.16 -8.09 6.60
C THR A 280 15.95 -9.31 5.70
N SER A 281 17.01 -10.07 5.42
CA SER A 281 16.93 -11.30 4.62
C SER A 281 16.05 -12.41 5.17
N ALA A 282 15.71 -12.40 6.46
CA ALA A 282 14.76 -13.34 7.04
C ALA A 282 13.31 -13.07 6.58
N TYR A 283 13.03 -11.86 6.10
CA TYR A 283 11.69 -11.39 5.73
C TYR A 283 11.59 -10.98 4.26
N GLU A 284 12.69 -10.57 3.63
CA GLU A 284 12.69 -10.11 2.23
C GLU A 284 13.62 -10.94 1.33
N GLY A 285 14.11 -12.07 1.86
CA GLY A 285 15.04 -12.98 1.20
C GLY A 285 16.49 -12.48 1.15
N ALA A 286 17.41 -13.35 0.76
CA ALA A 286 18.81 -12.98 0.55
C ALA A 286 19.11 -12.96 -0.94
N VAL A 287 19.90 -12.02 -1.45
CA VAL A 287 20.26 -12.01 -2.88
C VAL A 287 20.88 -13.36 -3.27
N VAL A 288 20.15 -14.18 -4.04
CA VAL A 288 20.60 -15.53 -4.44
C VAL A 288 20.97 -15.60 -5.92
N LYS A 289 20.42 -14.70 -6.75
CA LYS A 289 20.54 -14.77 -8.21
C LYS A 289 20.97 -13.44 -8.82
N ASP A 290 21.93 -13.53 -9.74
CA ASP A 290 22.34 -12.44 -10.63
C ASP A 290 21.31 -12.30 -11.77
N TYR A 291 20.06 -11.97 -11.40
CA TYR A 291 19.13 -11.41 -12.37
C TYR A 291 19.58 -9.98 -12.61
N GLY A 292 19.92 -9.65 -13.86
CA GLY A 292 20.49 -8.37 -14.28
C GLY A 292 19.88 -7.17 -13.53
N ILE A 293 20.75 -6.22 -13.21
CA ILE A 293 20.42 -5.04 -12.41
C ILE A 293 19.27 -4.28 -13.09
N ILE A 294 18.07 -4.32 -12.52
CA ILE A 294 17.16 -3.19 -12.65
C ILE A 294 17.82 -2.13 -11.78
N GLU A 295 18.38 -1.08 -12.39
CA GLU A 295 18.88 0.02 -11.57
C GLU A 295 17.66 0.65 -10.89
N PRO A 296 17.66 0.77 -9.55
CA PRO A 296 16.53 1.36 -8.85
C PRO A 296 16.31 2.75 -9.39
N SER A 297 15.06 3.04 -9.72
CA SER A 297 14.66 4.37 -10.15
C SER A 297 15.01 5.40 -9.08
N SER A 298 15.38 6.61 -9.51
CA SER A 298 15.64 7.71 -8.58
C SER A 298 14.38 8.00 -7.78
N CYS A 299 14.53 8.20 -6.48
CA CYS A 299 13.45 8.64 -5.61
C CYS A 299 13.37 10.17 -5.45
N GLU A 300 14.16 10.92 -6.24
CA GLU A 300 14.31 12.38 -6.16
C GLU A 300 13.39 13.17 -7.11
N ASP A 301 12.49 12.49 -7.80
CA ASP A 301 11.47 13.13 -8.64
C ASP A 301 10.47 13.96 -7.79
N TYR A 302 9.58 14.70 -8.45
CA TYR A 302 8.69 15.64 -7.77
C TYR A 302 7.81 14.93 -6.75
N SER A 303 7.84 15.41 -5.51
CA SER A 303 7.12 14.83 -4.38
C SER A 303 5.87 15.66 -4.04
N ILE A 304 4.74 15.00 -3.82
CA ILE A 304 3.49 15.63 -3.41
C ILE A 304 2.71 14.74 -2.45
N SER A 305 1.88 15.34 -1.59
CA SER A 305 0.86 14.57 -0.86
C SER A 305 0.04 13.71 -1.82
N MET A 306 -0.07 12.42 -1.49
CA MET A 306 -0.77 11.43 -2.30
C MET A 306 -2.26 11.78 -2.48
N GLN A 307 -2.90 12.43 -1.48
CA GLN A 307 -4.29 12.90 -1.57
C GLN A 307 -4.50 14.13 -2.50
N LYS A 308 -3.42 14.78 -2.91
CA LYS A 308 -3.44 15.96 -3.80
C LYS A 308 -2.93 15.64 -5.19
N ALA A 309 -2.42 14.44 -5.41
CA ALA A 309 -1.68 14.08 -6.60
C ALA A 309 -2.55 14.08 -7.87
N ASP A 310 -3.78 13.59 -7.78
CA ASP A 310 -4.80 13.65 -8.85
C ASP A 310 -5.17 15.09 -9.23
N LEU A 311 -5.38 15.96 -8.24
CA LEU A 311 -5.69 17.37 -8.47
C LEU A 311 -4.52 18.10 -9.11
N TYR A 312 -3.31 17.81 -8.67
CA TYR A 312 -2.10 18.40 -9.23
C TYR A 312 -1.90 17.93 -10.67
N SER A 313 -2.07 16.64 -10.95
CA SER A 313 -1.99 16.07 -12.29
C SER A 313 -2.94 16.77 -13.26
N LEU A 314 -4.21 16.92 -12.90
CA LEU A 314 -5.20 17.62 -13.73
C LEU A 314 -4.86 19.10 -13.95
N LYS A 315 -4.39 19.81 -12.92
CA LYS A 315 -3.99 21.23 -13.03
C LYS A 315 -2.74 21.42 -13.87
N HIS A 316 -1.79 20.50 -13.77
CA HIS A 316 -0.58 20.51 -14.59
C HIS A 316 -0.96 20.30 -16.06
N GLY A 317 -1.72 19.24 -16.37
CA GLY A 317 -2.20 18.98 -17.72
C GLY A 317 -2.98 20.17 -18.30
N LEU A 318 -3.77 20.87 -17.48
CA LEU A 318 -4.51 22.05 -17.93
C LEU A 318 -3.55 23.18 -18.32
N THR A 319 -2.55 23.43 -17.49
CA THR A 319 -1.52 24.45 -17.74
C THR A 319 -0.76 24.18 -19.04
N VAL A 320 -0.42 22.91 -19.28
CA VAL A 320 0.29 22.51 -20.51
C VAL A 320 -0.62 22.60 -21.74
N ALA A 321 -1.88 22.15 -21.63
CA ALA A 321 -2.85 22.25 -22.72
C ALA A 321 -3.13 23.71 -23.10
N GLU A 322 -3.20 24.62 -22.13
CA GLU A 322 -3.32 26.07 -22.36
C GLU A 322 -2.09 26.64 -23.09
N ALA A 323 -0.88 26.24 -22.67
CA ALA A 323 0.36 26.65 -23.32
C ALA A 323 0.44 26.15 -24.78
N ASN A 324 -0.03 24.93 -25.02
CA ASN A 324 -0.07 24.30 -26.35
C ASN A 324 -1.27 24.77 -27.20
N LYS A 325 -2.17 25.59 -26.64
CA LYS A 325 -3.41 26.05 -27.29
C LYS A 325 -4.33 24.89 -27.74
N ASP A 326 -4.29 23.77 -27.02
CA ASP A 326 -5.18 22.63 -27.26
C ASP A 326 -6.54 22.86 -26.59
N VAL A 327 -7.45 23.50 -27.32
CA VAL A 327 -8.78 23.86 -26.84
C VAL A 327 -9.61 22.64 -26.43
N ASN A 328 -9.42 21.49 -27.09
CA ASN A 328 -10.17 20.28 -26.79
C ASN A 328 -9.72 19.69 -25.45
N ARG A 329 -8.40 19.57 -25.25
CA ARG A 329 -7.83 19.08 -24.00
C ARG A 329 -8.11 20.01 -22.83
N VAL A 330 -8.06 21.33 -23.04
CA VAL A 330 -8.46 22.33 -22.03
C VAL A 330 -9.93 22.13 -21.62
N THR A 331 -10.83 21.88 -22.56
CA THR A 331 -12.26 21.66 -22.27
C THR A 331 -12.48 20.37 -21.48
N GLU A 332 -11.79 19.29 -21.88
CA GLU A 332 -11.82 18.00 -21.19
C GLU A 332 -11.32 18.10 -19.74
N LEU A 333 -10.13 18.67 -19.54
CA LEU A 333 -9.50 18.79 -18.22
C LEU A 333 -10.29 19.71 -17.28
N ASN A 334 -10.87 20.80 -17.78
CA ASN A 334 -11.77 21.63 -16.97
C ASN A 334 -13.00 20.86 -16.51
N LYS A 335 -13.58 20.02 -17.37
CA LYS A 335 -14.71 19.16 -17.01
C LYS A 335 -14.32 18.11 -15.98
N GLU A 336 -13.12 17.53 -16.08
CA GLU A 336 -12.60 16.59 -15.07
C GLU A 336 -12.32 17.27 -13.72
N LEU A 337 -11.70 18.45 -13.74
CA LEU A 337 -11.46 19.25 -12.54
C LEU A 337 -12.77 19.62 -11.85
N GLU A 338 -13.76 20.10 -12.60
CA GLU A 338 -15.07 20.44 -12.06
C GLU A 338 -15.75 19.22 -11.43
N LYS A 339 -15.72 18.07 -12.12
CA LYS A 339 -16.22 16.80 -11.55
C LYS A 339 -15.52 16.45 -10.25
N LEU A 340 -14.19 16.51 -10.20
CA LEU A 340 -13.40 16.18 -9.02
C LEU A 340 -13.70 17.13 -7.85
N TYR A 341 -13.77 18.44 -8.11
CA TYR A 341 -14.13 19.43 -7.08
C TYR A 341 -15.53 19.21 -6.55
N ASN A 342 -16.51 19.01 -7.43
CA ASN A 342 -17.90 18.75 -7.05
C ASN A 342 -18.01 17.45 -6.24
N LEU A 343 -17.32 16.40 -6.64
CA LEU A 343 -17.26 15.12 -5.93
C LEU A 343 -16.73 15.30 -4.50
N ARG A 344 -15.54 15.91 -4.35
CA ARG A 344 -14.92 16.15 -3.03
C ARG A 344 -15.79 17.07 -2.17
N HIS A 345 -16.30 18.15 -2.73
CA HIS A 345 -17.15 19.11 -2.03
C HIS A 345 -18.44 18.46 -1.54
N ASN A 346 -19.17 17.77 -2.43
CA ASN A 346 -20.44 17.13 -2.10
C ASN A 346 -20.26 16.02 -1.07
N THR A 347 -19.20 15.22 -1.18
CA THR A 347 -18.89 14.13 -0.25
C THR A 347 -18.58 14.68 1.14
N ASN A 348 -17.68 15.65 1.25
CA ASN A 348 -17.35 16.28 2.53
C ASN A 348 -18.52 17.05 3.13
N ARG A 349 -19.36 17.67 2.30
CA ARG A 349 -20.60 18.32 2.75
C ARG A 349 -21.58 17.30 3.34
N LYS A 350 -21.80 16.15 2.68
CA LYS A 350 -22.69 15.09 3.20
C LYS A 350 -22.24 14.59 4.58
N ILE A 351 -20.94 14.34 4.77
CA ILE A 351 -20.38 13.95 6.07
C ILE A 351 -20.60 15.06 7.08
N LYS A 352 -20.26 16.30 6.74
CA LYS A 352 -20.41 17.46 7.63
C LYS A 352 -21.86 17.65 8.09
N ASP A 353 -22.81 17.59 7.15
CA ASP A 353 -24.24 17.75 7.45
C ASP A 353 -24.76 16.59 8.31
N PHE A 354 -24.29 15.37 8.07
CA PHE A 354 -24.64 14.21 8.91
C PHE A 354 -24.11 14.38 10.34
N VAL A 355 -22.84 14.72 10.49
CA VAL A 355 -22.20 14.95 11.79
C VAL A 355 -22.94 16.04 12.57
N LYS A 356 -23.29 17.15 11.90
CA LYS A 356 -24.08 18.24 12.50
C LYS A 356 -25.47 17.78 12.94
N LYS A 357 -26.13 16.94 12.14
CA LYS A 357 -27.45 16.38 12.48
C LYS A 357 -27.41 15.48 13.72
N VAL A 358 -26.39 14.63 13.83
CA VAL A 358 -26.23 13.68 14.95
C VAL A 358 -25.83 14.39 16.24
N THR A 359 -24.85 15.31 16.15
CA THR A 359 -24.22 15.90 17.33
C THR A 359 -24.85 17.23 17.77
N ALA A 360 -25.70 17.82 16.93
CA ALA A 360 -26.17 19.21 17.03
C ALA A 360 -25.03 20.25 17.06
N GLN A 361 -23.81 19.87 16.65
CA GLN A 361 -22.62 20.73 16.62
C GLN A 361 -22.10 20.88 15.20
N ASP A 362 -21.83 22.11 14.78
CA ASP A 362 -21.12 22.34 13.52
C ASP A 362 -19.62 22.09 13.74
N GLY A 363 -19.02 21.19 12.96
CA GLY A 363 -17.61 20.85 13.09
C GLY A 363 -17.25 20.07 14.36
N PHE A 364 -18.09 19.13 14.79
CA PHE A 364 -17.74 18.19 15.86
C PHE A 364 -16.41 17.50 15.52
N GLU A 365 -15.46 17.63 16.43
CA GLU A 365 -14.14 17.02 16.34
C GLU A 365 -13.71 16.62 17.74
N LEU A 366 -13.27 15.37 17.88
CA LEU A 366 -12.72 14.92 19.14
C LEU A 366 -11.31 15.46 19.30
N LYS A 367 -11.13 16.36 20.27
CA LYS A 367 -9.80 16.91 20.60
C LYS A 367 -8.80 15.87 21.10
N ASN A 368 -9.30 14.76 21.63
CA ASN A 368 -8.50 13.61 22.05
C ASN A 368 -9.35 12.35 21.91
N ARG A 369 -8.98 11.48 20.96
CA ARG A 369 -9.66 10.20 20.70
C ARG A 369 -9.29 9.13 21.72
N GLY A 370 -8.21 9.32 22.49
CA GLY A 370 -7.69 8.30 23.37
C GLY A 370 -7.31 7.04 22.59
N ARG A 371 -7.24 5.90 23.30
CA ARG A 371 -6.91 4.60 22.71
C ARG A 371 -8.07 4.08 21.87
N ALA A 372 -7.85 3.76 20.60
CA ALA A 372 -8.88 3.20 19.72
C ALA A 372 -9.44 1.85 20.26
N ARG A 373 -10.73 1.80 20.63
CA ARG A 373 -11.38 0.55 21.07
C ARG A 373 -11.94 -0.22 19.88
N LEU A 374 -11.84 -1.55 19.90
CA LEU A 374 -12.39 -2.41 18.84
C LEU A 374 -13.88 -2.15 18.57
N SER A 375 -14.68 -1.81 19.59
CA SER A 375 -16.09 -1.44 19.40
C SER A 375 -16.28 -0.16 18.59
N GLU A 376 -15.40 0.83 18.76
CA GLU A 376 -15.43 2.09 18.02
C GLU A 376 -14.97 1.88 16.57
N LEU A 377 -13.91 1.09 16.38
CA LEU A 377 -13.44 0.70 15.04
C LEU A 377 -14.52 -0.08 14.27
N LYS A 378 -15.23 -1.01 14.93
CA LYS A 378 -16.37 -1.73 14.31
C LYS A 378 -17.55 -0.82 14.00
N CYS A 379 -17.82 0.16 14.85
CA CYS A 379 -18.80 1.21 14.57
C CYS A 379 -18.41 2.00 13.31
N TYR A 380 -17.14 2.41 13.23
CA TYR A 380 -16.62 3.18 12.11
C TYR A 380 -16.62 2.39 10.80
N GLU A 381 -16.25 1.11 10.82
CA GLU A 381 -16.37 0.23 9.66
C GLU A 381 -17.81 0.17 9.16
N GLN A 382 -18.78 -0.03 10.05
CA GLN A 382 -20.19 -0.07 9.66
C GLN A 382 -20.69 1.27 9.08
N LEU A 383 -20.30 2.40 9.67
CA LEU A 383 -20.65 3.73 9.16
C LEU A 383 -19.98 4.01 7.82
N GLY A 384 -18.70 3.70 7.68
CA GLY A 384 -17.94 3.89 6.44
C GLY A 384 -18.53 3.06 5.30
N ARG A 385 -18.74 1.75 5.50
CA ARG A 385 -19.38 0.88 4.50
C ARG A 385 -20.79 1.36 4.13
N THR A 386 -21.57 1.83 5.11
CA THR A 386 -22.89 2.43 4.87
C THR A 386 -22.79 3.71 4.04
N PHE A 387 -21.81 4.57 4.35
CA PHE A 387 -21.55 5.81 3.63
C PHE A 387 -21.18 5.52 2.17
N HIS A 388 -20.22 4.63 1.92
CA HIS A 388 -19.84 4.23 0.56
C HIS A 388 -21.02 3.63 -0.21
N LYS A 389 -21.81 2.78 0.42
CA LYS A 389 -22.95 2.13 -0.23
C LYS A 389 -24.07 3.11 -0.58
N HIS A 390 -24.37 4.09 0.27
CA HIS A 390 -25.58 4.90 0.15
C HIS A 390 -25.31 6.36 -0.19
N CYS A 391 -24.26 6.97 0.34
CA CYS A 391 -23.95 8.39 0.14
C CYS A 391 -23.01 8.61 -1.07
N TYR A 392 -22.19 7.60 -1.38
CA TYR A 392 -21.11 7.67 -2.37
C TYR A 392 -21.02 6.38 -3.23
N PRO A 393 -22.11 5.95 -3.89
CA PRO A 393 -22.14 4.70 -4.66
C PRO A 393 -21.34 4.79 -5.96
N GLU A 394 -21.17 6.00 -6.50
CA GLU A 394 -20.36 6.24 -7.68
C GLU A 394 -18.97 6.71 -7.23
N GLN A 395 -17.94 5.98 -7.68
CA GLN A 395 -16.51 6.37 -7.69
C GLN A 395 -15.65 5.91 -6.51
N GLN A 396 -15.37 4.60 -6.46
CA GLN A 396 -14.26 3.98 -5.73
C GLN A 396 -12.85 4.42 -6.19
N MET A 397 -12.71 5.40 -7.09
CA MET A 397 -11.51 5.49 -7.94
C MET A 397 -10.56 6.65 -7.65
N ARG A 398 -10.95 7.69 -6.89
CA ARG A 398 -10.11 8.88 -6.65
C ARG A 398 -10.32 9.45 -5.26
N ILE A 399 -9.67 8.83 -4.28
CA ILE A 399 -9.78 9.25 -2.88
C ILE A 399 -8.79 10.39 -2.64
N GLY A 400 -9.29 11.60 -2.83
CA GLY A 400 -8.71 12.75 -2.16
C GLY A 400 -9.04 12.74 -0.66
N LYS A 401 -8.66 13.81 0.03
CA LYS A 401 -9.07 14.01 1.43
C LYS A 401 -10.58 14.01 1.59
N ILE A 402 -11.10 12.92 2.15
CA ILE A 402 -12.50 12.79 2.58
C ILE A 402 -12.45 12.78 4.11
N ASN A 403 -13.30 13.56 4.77
CA ASN A 403 -13.28 13.70 6.23
C ASN A 403 -13.83 12.45 6.94
N TYR A 404 -13.30 11.26 6.63
CA TYR A 404 -13.69 9.98 7.22
C TYR A 404 -13.42 9.92 8.71
N ASP A 405 -12.39 10.63 9.16
CA ASP A 405 -12.06 10.91 10.56
C ASP A 405 -13.30 11.36 11.36
N LYS A 406 -14.21 12.13 10.75
CA LYS A 406 -15.45 12.57 11.40
C LYS A 406 -16.48 11.47 11.59
N LEU A 407 -16.52 10.45 10.73
CA LEU A 407 -17.36 9.26 10.95
C LEU A 407 -16.82 8.44 12.13
N TYR A 408 -15.49 8.34 12.27
CA TYR A 408 -14.88 7.72 13.43
C TYR A 408 -15.17 8.51 14.73
N ASP A 409 -15.10 9.85 14.68
CA ASP A 409 -15.44 10.70 15.82
C ASP A 409 -16.87 10.43 16.34
N LEU A 410 -17.84 10.20 15.44
CA LEU A 410 -19.23 9.89 15.83
C LEU A 410 -19.34 8.60 16.66
N CYS A 411 -18.43 7.65 16.51
CA CYS A 411 -18.44 6.42 17.30
C CYS A 411 -18.05 6.61 18.77
N HIS A 412 -17.59 7.80 19.14
CA HIS A 412 -17.38 8.21 20.54
C HIS A 412 -18.52 9.09 21.08
N SER A 413 -19.51 9.41 20.23
CA SER A 413 -20.67 10.21 20.63
C SER A 413 -21.74 9.36 21.34
N ASN A 414 -22.76 10.02 21.88
CA ASN A 414 -23.89 9.33 22.51
C ASN A 414 -24.82 8.74 21.42
N GLY A 415 -24.64 7.47 21.10
CA GLY A 415 -25.50 6.71 20.17
C GLY A 415 -25.06 5.26 20.03
N THR A 416 -25.99 4.35 19.75
CA THR A 416 -25.60 2.98 19.38
C THR A 416 -25.20 2.93 17.91
N THR A 417 -24.34 1.97 17.54
CA THR A 417 -23.92 1.77 16.15
C THR A 417 -25.12 1.57 15.22
N GLU A 418 -26.12 0.78 15.63
CA GLU A 418 -27.31 0.52 14.83
C GLU A 418 -28.10 1.80 14.55
N GLU A 419 -28.20 2.69 15.54
CA GLU A 419 -28.90 3.95 15.39
C GLU A 419 -28.14 4.91 14.46
N LEU A 420 -26.81 5.02 14.61
CA LEU A 420 -25.99 5.84 13.72
C LEU A 420 -26.05 5.34 12.26
N VAL A 421 -25.97 4.02 12.03
CA VAL A 421 -26.07 3.41 10.69
C VAL A 421 -27.45 3.67 10.07
N ARG A 422 -28.52 3.52 10.85
CA ARG A 422 -29.89 3.79 10.41
C ARG A 422 -30.07 5.27 10.03
N GLN A 423 -29.59 6.18 10.88
CA GLN A 423 -29.64 7.62 10.61
C GLN A 423 -28.83 8.01 9.37
N LEU A 424 -27.64 7.42 9.18
CA LEU A 424 -26.79 7.66 8.03
C LEU A 424 -27.46 7.17 6.74
N THR A 425 -28.05 5.98 6.76
CA THR A 425 -28.78 5.43 5.60
C THR A 425 -29.89 6.38 5.16
N MET A 426 -30.70 6.88 6.10
CA MET A 426 -31.76 7.86 5.80
C MET A 426 -31.18 9.21 5.33
N HIS A 427 -30.05 9.64 5.90
CA HIS A 427 -29.37 10.88 5.49
C HIS A 427 -28.89 10.80 4.04
N CYS A 428 -28.39 9.65 3.60
CA CYS A 428 -27.89 9.45 2.24
C CYS A 428 -28.99 9.32 1.18
N GLN A 429 -30.23 9.01 1.58
CA GLN A 429 -31.39 8.85 0.69
C GLN A 429 -32.11 10.17 0.39
N ASN A 430 -31.80 11.23 1.14
CA ASN A 430 -32.30 12.60 0.93
C ASN A 430 -31.19 13.47 0.32
#